data_AF-A0A2G8R3T6-F1
#
_entry.id   AF-A0A2G8R3T6-F1
#
_cell.length_a   1.000
_cell.length_b   1.000
_cell.length_c   1.000
_cell.angle_alpha   90.00
_cell.angle_beta   90.00
_cell.angle_gamma   90.00
#
_symmetry.space_group_name_H-M   'P 1'
#
loop_
_entity.id
_entity.type
_entity.pdbx_description
1 polymer ?
#
loop_
_entity_poly.entity_id
_entity_poly.type
_entity_poly.pdbx_seq_one_letter_code
_entity_poly.pdbx_strand_id
1 'polypeptide(L)'
;MENIGRMEVMVGPSGKRTWSDAFKGRVVAETLVRGVTVNEVARRHGLRANHLSTWRRLAKDGKLVVPDLAGAEFAPVVLEPEVTPSEAAPERAIEIVLGQVIIRVDAGTRPGRIAKIAHALSARG
;
A
#
# COMPACT_ATOMS: atom_id res chain seq x y z
N MET A 1 38.70 -15.99 -17.36
CA MET A 1 39.34 -14.69 -17.01
C MET A 1 38.33 -13.90 -16.20
N GLU A 2 38.70 -13.57 -14.98
CA GLU A 2 37.85 -13.14 -13.88
C GLU A 2 37.03 -11.88 -14.20
N ASN A 3 35.73 -11.94 -13.98
CA ASN A 3 34.90 -10.74 -13.79
C ASN A 3 34.36 -10.75 -12.35
N ILE A 4 35.27 -10.51 -11.41
CA ILE A 4 34.93 -10.16 -10.03
C ILE A 4 34.30 -8.77 -10.13
N GLY A 5 32.98 -8.75 -10.33
CA GLY A 5 32.18 -7.55 -10.57
C GLY A 5 32.39 -6.52 -9.46
N ARG A 6 33.35 -5.63 -9.73
CA ARG A 6 33.67 -4.35 -9.07
C ARG A 6 33.01 -4.17 -7.70
N MET A 7 33.57 -4.86 -6.72
CA MET A 7 33.28 -4.64 -5.31
C MET A 7 34.00 -3.35 -4.89
N GLU A 8 33.34 -2.20 -5.04
CA GLU A 8 33.87 -0.94 -4.52
C GLU A 8 33.71 -0.93 -3.00
N VAL A 9 34.68 -1.57 -2.34
CA VAL A 9 34.92 -1.39 -0.91
C VAL A 9 35.51 -0.01 -0.72
N MET A 10 34.74 0.91 -0.16
CA MET A 10 35.30 2.12 0.42
C MET A 10 35.89 1.74 1.78
N VAL A 11 37.22 1.75 1.88
CA VAL A 11 37.90 1.66 3.18
C VAL A 11 37.82 3.05 3.80
N GLY A 12 36.93 3.22 4.79
CA GLY A 12 36.84 4.47 5.53
C GLY A 12 38.07 4.68 6.45
N PRO A 13 38.26 5.90 7.00
CA PRO A 13 39.40 6.24 7.87
C PRO A 13 39.56 5.36 9.12
N SER A 14 38.53 4.59 9.48
CA SER A 14 38.51 3.67 10.63
C SER A 14 38.80 2.21 10.28
N GLY A 15 39.21 1.90 9.04
CA GLY A 15 39.47 0.53 8.58
C GLY A 15 38.22 -0.34 8.40
N LYS A 16 37.02 0.22 8.64
CA LYS A 16 35.76 -0.50 8.43
C LYS A 16 35.42 -0.56 6.94
N ARG A 17 35.35 -1.78 6.41
CA ARG A 17 34.87 -2.10 5.06
C ARG A 17 33.47 -1.51 4.88
N THR A 18 33.36 -0.48 4.04
CA THR A 18 32.08 0.15 3.69
C THR A 18 31.73 -0.25 2.25
N TRP A 19 30.49 -0.65 2.02
CA TRP A 19 30.00 -1.02 0.70
C TRP A 19 29.17 0.11 0.10
N SER A 20 29.32 0.35 -1.20
CA SER A 20 28.46 1.29 -1.93
C SER A 20 27.01 0.81 -1.92
N ASP A 21 26.06 1.74 -1.98
CA ASP A 21 24.64 1.40 -2.00
C ASP A 21 24.25 0.64 -3.28
N ALA A 22 24.91 0.92 -4.41
CA ALA A 22 24.77 0.13 -5.62
C ALA A 22 25.18 -1.34 -5.42
N PHE A 23 26.26 -1.60 -4.67
CA PHE A 23 26.65 -2.97 -4.33
C PHE A 23 25.63 -3.62 -3.40
N LYS A 24 25.25 -2.94 -2.31
CA LYS A 24 24.26 -3.46 -1.35
C LYS A 24 22.94 -3.80 -2.06
N GLY A 25 22.47 -2.92 -2.95
CA GLY A 25 21.26 -3.11 -3.73
C GLY A 25 21.30 -4.36 -4.59
N ARG A 26 22.37 -4.56 -5.36
CA ARG A 26 22.57 -5.78 -6.18
C ARG A 26 22.55 -7.05 -5.33
N VAL A 27 23.28 -7.05 -4.21
CA VAL A 27 23.36 -8.23 -3.34
C VAL A 27 22.01 -8.51 -2.67
N VAL A 28 21.26 -7.48 -2.28
CA VAL A 28 19.89 -7.64 -1.76
C VAL A 28 18.98 -8.22 -2.83
N ALA A 29 19.05 -7.75 -4.07
CA ALA A 29 18.24 -8.26 -5.18
C ALA A 29 18.45 -9.77 -5.39
N GLU A 30 19.69 -10.27 -5.30
CA GLU A 30 19.98 -11.72 -5.38
C GLU A 30 19.24 -12.53 -4.29
N THR A 31 19.04 -11.96 -3.09
CA THR A 31 18.32 -12.64 -2.00
C THR A 31 16.80 -12.71 -2.20
N LEU A 32 16.28 -11.97 -3.17
CA LEU A 32 14.85 -11.93 -3.51
C LEU A 32 14.50 -12.94 -4.62
N VAL A 33 15.51 -13.58 -5.23
CA VAL A 33 15.28 -14.64 -6.21
C VAL A 33 14.71 -15.87 -5.52
N ARG A 34 13.62 -16.40 -6.06
CA ARG A 34 12.96 -17.58 -5.50
C ARG A 34 13.91 -18.78 -5.40
N GLY A 35 13.95 -19.41 -4.23
CA GLY A 35 14.82 -20.56 -3.95
C GLY A 35 16.26 -20.20 -3.53
N VAL A 36 16.66 -18.94 -3.60
CA VAL A 36 17.97 -18.47 -3.13
C VAL A 36 17.91 -18.16 -1.64
N THR A 37 18.87 -18.67 -0.87
CA THR A 37 18.95 -18.41 0.57
C THR A 37 19.89 -17.24 0.89
N VAL A 38 19.58 -16.49 1.95
CA VAL A 38 20.45 -15.39 2.44
C VAL A 38 21.85 -15.88 2.76
N ASN A 39 22.00 -17.07 3.33
CA ASN A 39 23.30 -17.65 3.68
C ASN A 39 24.13 -18.00 2.44
N GLU A 40 23.49 -18.45 1.37
CA GLU A 40 24.18 -18.70 0.10
C GLU A 40 24.73 -17.40 -0.51
N VAL A 41 23.90 -16.35 -0.58
CA VAL A 41 24.32 -15.03 -1.07
C VAL A 41 25.43 -14.44 -0.20
N ALA A 42 25.31 -14.55 1.12
CA ALA A 42 26.33 -14.10 2.06
C ALA A 42 27.68 -14.78 1.79
N ARG A 43 27.68 -16.10 1.57
CA ARG A 43 28.89 -16.88 1.26
C ARG A 43 29.51 -16.46 -0.07
N ARG A 44 28.70 -16.26 -1.12
CA ARG A 44 29.13 -15.84 -2.46
C ARG A 44 29.87 -14.50 -2.45
N HIS A 45 29.42 -13.57 -1.60
CA HIS A 45 29.98 -12.22 -1.49
C HIS A 45 30.96 -12.02 -0.33
N GLY A 46 31.29 -13.09 0.41
CA GLY A 46 32.16 -13.01 1.60
C GLY A 46 31.62 -12.05 2.66
N LEU A 47 30.29 -12.06 2.86
CA LEU A 47 29.56 -11.23 3.80
C LEU A 47 29.07 -12.05 4.99
N ARG A 48 28.86 -11.39 6.13
CA ARG A 48 28.09 -11.96 7.23
C ARG A 48 26.61 -11.79 6.95
N ALA A 49 25.79 -12.81 7.22
CA ALA A 49 24.34 -12.76 7.02
C ALA A 49 23.67 -11.55 7.70
N ASN A 50 24.21 -11.10 8.84
CA ASN A 50 23.72 -9.91 9.55
C ASN A 50 23.74 -8.63 8.70
N HIS A 51 24.72 -8.47 7.79
CA HIS A 51 24.73 -7.31 6.87
C HIS A 51 23.56 -7.38 5.89
N LEU A 52 23.25 -8.57 5.36
CA LEU A 52 22.12 -8.75 4.44
C LEU A 52 20.78 -8.53 5.14
N SER A 53 20.63 -8.96 6.39
CA SER A 53 19.43 -8.66 7.18
C SER A 53 19.21 -7.15 7.33
N THR A 54 20.27 -6.40 7.64
CA THR A 54 20.22 -4.93 7.74
C THR A 54 19.90 -4.29 6.39
N TRP A 55 20.55 -4.71 5.31
CA TRP A 55 20.31 -4.13 3.98
C TRP A 55 18.93 -4.47 3.41
N ARG A 56 18.40 -5.67 3.68
CA ARG A 56 17.02 -6.03 3.36
C ARG A 56 16.01 -5.15 4.09
N ARG A 57 16.28 -4.76 5.34
CA ARG A 57 15.45 -3.79 6.06
C ARG A 57 15.52 -2.41 5.40
N LEU A 58 16.71 -1.93 5.04
CA LEU A 58 16.85 -0.66 4.33
C LEU A 58 16.11 -0.64 2.98
N ALA A 59 16.13 -1.76 2.24
CA ALA A 59 15.37 -1.91 1.00
C ALA A 59 13.86 -1.85 1.23
N LYS A 60 13.35 -2.55 2.27
CA LYS A 60 11.93 -2.50 2.65
C LYS A 60 11.49 -1.09 3.08
N ASP A 61 12.36 -0.37 3.77
CA ASP A 61 12.11 1.01 4.22
C ASP A 61 12.26 2.05 3.09
N GLY A 62 12.57 1.62 1.85
CA GLY A 62 12.80 2.52 0.71
C GLY A 62 14.12 3.33 0.77
N LYS A 63 15.01 2.99 1.71
CA LYS A 63 16.30 3.69 1.95
C LYS A 63 17.46 3.10 1.15
N LEU A 64 17.24 2.01 0.43
CA LEU A 64 18.22 1.36 -0.42
C LEU A 64 17.56 0.99 -1.74
N VAL A 65 18.08 1.50 -2.85
CA VAL A 65 17.61 1.16 -4.19
C VAL A 65 18.02 -0.27 -4.52
N VAL A 66 17.04 -1.10 -4.86
CA VAL A 66 17.26 -2.49 -5.28
C VAL A 66 16.93 -2.58 -6.77
N PRO A 67 17.90 -2.98 -7.62
CA PRO A 67 17.64 -3.15 -9.04
C PRO A 67 16.69 -4.32 -9.28
N ASP A 68 15.88 -4.21 -10.34
CA ASP A 68 15.06 -5.32 -10.80
C ASP A 68 15.96 -6.42 -11.39
N LEU A 69 15.76 -7.65 -10.93
CA LEU A 69 16.46 -8.83 -11.41
C LEU A 69 15.42 -9.85 -11.88
N ALA A 70 15.63 -10.43 -13.06
CA ALA A 70 14.77 -11.50 -13.55
C ALA A 70 14.69 -12.64 -12.52
N GLY A 71 13.49 -12.93 -12.01
CA GLY A 71 13.24 -13.94 -10.99
C GLY A 71 13.21 -13.44 -9.54
N ALA A 72 13.48 -12.15 -9.29
CA ALA A 72 13.14 -11.49 -8.03
C ALA A 72 11.63 -11.21 -8.01
N GLU A 73 10.87 -11.96 -7.21
CA GLU A 73 9.42 -11.79 -7.12
C GLU A 73 9.10 -10.67 -6.11
N PHE A 74 8.49 -9.59 -6.60
CA PHE A 74 7.82 -8.60 -5.76
C PHE A 74 6.31 -8.89 -5.81
N ALA A 75 5.66 -8.92 -4.64
CA ALA A 75 4.20 -8.97 -4.62
C ALA A 75 3.65 -7.64 -5.17
N PRO A 76 2.71 -7.66 -6.12
CA PRO A 76 2.09 -6.43 -6.60
C PRO A 76 1.32 -5.80 -5.44
N VAL A 77 1.60 -4.53 -5.16
CA VAL A 77 0.77 -3.74 -4.25
C VAL A 77 -0.52 -3.43 -5.01
N VAL A 78 -1.60 -4.10 -4.64
CA VAL A 78 -2.94 -3.72 -5.09
C VAL A 78 -3.33 -2.50 -4.26
N LEU A 79 -3.26 -1.32 -4.88
CA LEU A 79 -3.93 -0.15 -4.34
C LEU A 79 -5.41 -0.42 -4.53
N GLU A 80 -6.13 -0.72 -3.46
CA GLU A 80 -7.59 -0.59 -3.50
C GLU A 80 -7.86 0.85 -3.94
N PRO A 81 -8.67 1.07 -4.98
CA PRO A 81 -9.10 2.43 -5.29
C PRO A 81 -9.67 2.98 -3.99
N GLU A 82 -9.23 4.18 -3.60
CA GLU A 82 -9.92 4.90 -2.53
C GLU A 82 -11.40 4.78 -2.85
N VAL A 83 -12.13 4.16 -1.94
CA VAL A 83 -13.58 4.21 -1.96
C VAL A 83 -13.87 5.68 -1.72
N THR A 84 -13.91 6.48 -2.79
CA THR A 84 -14.62 7.74 -2.80
C THR A 84 -15.92 7.41 -2.14
N PRO A 85 -16.29 8.02 -0.99
CA PRO A 85 -17.56 7.75 -0.38
C PRO A 85 -18.59 7.90 -1.49
N SER A 86 -19.15 6.77 -1.91
CA SER A 86 -20.26 6.75 -2.85
C SER A 86 -21.25 7.68 -2.21
N GLU A 87 -21.49 8.82 -2.87
CA GLU A 87 -22.36 9.89 -2.42
C GLU A 87 -23.56 9.23 -1.76
N ALA A 88 -23.54 9.18 -0.42
CA ALA A 88 -24.61 8.57 0.32
C ALA A 88 -25.83 9.38 -0.09
N ALA A 89 -26.84 8.69 -0.62
CA ALA A 89 -28.14 9.28 -0.91
C ALA A 89 -28.47 10.25 0.24
N PRO A 90 -28.86 11.49 -0.08
CA PRO A 90 -28.71 12.60 0.85
C PRO A 90 -29.30 12.22 2.22
N GLU A 91 -28.50 12.32 3.28
CA GLU A 91 -28.90 12.23 4.70
C GLU A 91 -29.98 13.27 5.10
N ARG A 92 -30.54 13.95 4.10
CA ARG A 92 -31.48 15.05 4.16
C ARG A 92 -32.80 14.62 3.52
N ALA A 93 -33.29 13.41 3.73
CA ALA A 93 -34.64 13.04 3.35
C ALA A 93 -35.50 12.84 4.60
N ILE A 94 -36.65 13.49 4.66
CA ILE A 94 -37.68 13.27 5.66
C ILE A 94 -38.54 12.09 5.17
N GLU A 95 -38.69 11.08 6.03
CA GLU A 95 -39.55 9.92 5.77
C GLU A 95 -40.89 10.09 6.50
N ILE A 96 -41.99 9.99 5.75
CA ILE A 96 -43.36 10.03 6.25
C ILE A 96 -43.95 8.63 6.08
N VAL A 97 -44.33 7.99 7.20
CA VAL A 97 -44.86 6.62 7.22
C VAL A 97 -46.34 6.63 7.62
N LEU A 98 -47.21 6.06 6.78
CA LEU A 98 -48.62 5.81 7.08
C LEU A 98 -49.00 4.38 6.69
N GLY A 99 -49.10 3.48 7.68
CA GLY A 99 -49.36 2.07 7.44
C GLY A 99 -48.27 1.44 6.56
N GLN A 100 -48.64 0.95 5.38
CA GLN A 100 -47.72 0.36 4.39
C GLN A 100 -47.14 1.39 3.41
N VAL A 101 -47.58 2.65 3.49
CA VAL A 101 -47.14 3.71 2.57
C VAL A 101 -45.97 4.45 3.19
N ILE A 102 -44.86 4.50 2.46
CA ILE A 102 -43.66 5.25 2.81
C ILE A 102 -43.46 6.33 1.75
N ILE A 103 -43.39 7.59 2.19
CA ILE A 103 -43.08 8.73 1.32
C ILE A 103 -41.77 9.35 1.79
N ARG A 104 -40.81 9.50 0.86
CA ARG A 104 -39.55 10.19 1.10
C ARG A 104 -39.58 11.55 0.43
N VAL A 105 -39.31 12.61 1.19
CA VAL A 105 -39.23 13.99 0.70
C VAL A 105 -37.89 14.60 1.09
N ASP A 106 -37.38 15.52 0.29
CA ASP A 106 -36.15 16.27 0.63
C ASP A 106 -36.32 17.08 1.94
N ALA A 107 -35.29 17.24 2.74
CA ALA A 107 -35.33 17.93 4.03
C ALA A 107 -35.44 19.46 3.89
N GLY A 108 -35.14 20.00 2.71
CA GLY A 108 -35.47 21.37 2.33
C GLY A 108 -36.95 21.56 1.96
N THR A 109 -37.77 20.51 2.01
CA THR A 109 -39.22 20.62 1.74
C THR A 109 -39.86 21.56 2.74
N ARG A 110 -40.51 22.61 2.22
CA ARG A 110 -41.19 23.61 3.05
C ARG A 110 -42.23 22.94 3.97
N PRO A 111 -42.32 23.33 5.26
CA PRO A 111 -43.25 22.74 6.22
C PRO A 111 -44.71 22.69 5.74
N GLY A 112 -45.17 23.74 5.03
CA GLY A 112 -46.53 23.77 4.47
C GLY A 112 -46.81 22.71 3.40
N ARG A 113 -45.79 22.23 2.68
CA ARG A 113 -45.93 21.12 1.71
C ARG A 113 -45.98 19.78 2.43
N ILE A 114 -45.20 19.60 3.49
CA ILE A 114 -45.25 18.42 4.37
C ILE A 114 -46.64 18.31 5.01
N ALA A 115 -47.18 19.40 5.54
CA ALA A 115 -48.52 19.43 6.13
C ALA A 115 -49.62 19.07 5.13
N LYS A 116 -49.53 19.55 3.88
CA LYS A 116 -50.47 19.17 2.81
C LYS A 116 -50.41 17.67 2.48
N ILE A 117 -49.21 17.10 2.42
CA ILE A 117 -49.02 15.66 2.18
C ILE A 117 -49.64 14.86 3.33
N ALA A 118 -49.34 15.23 4.58
CA ALA A 118 -49.92 14.57 5.75
C ALA A 118 -51.46 14.66 5.77
N HIS A 119 -52.02 15.84 5.48
CA HIS A 119 -53.48 16.02 5.45
C HIS A 119 -54.15 15.22 4.34
N ALA A 120 -53.57 15.18 3.13
CA ALA A 120 -54.07 14.36 2.03
C ALA A 120 -54.02 12.86 2.33
N LEU A 121 -53.00 12.42 3.07
CA LEU A 121 -52.88 11.05 3.54
C LEU A 121 -53.94 10.69 4.59
N SER A 122 -54.24 11.61 5.53
CA SER A 122 -55.28 11.41 6.55
C SER A 122 -56.70 11.42 5.99
N ALA A 123 -56.96 12.09 4.86
CA ALA A 123 -58.29 12.17 4.24
C ALA A 123 -58.70 10.90 3.45
N ARG A 124 -57.83 9.89 3.36
CA ARG A 124 -58.08 8.63 2.64
C ARG A 124 -58.23 7.41 3.57
N GLY A 125 -58.22 7.61 4.89
CA GLY A 125 -58.57 6.62 5.91
C GLY A 125 -59.88 6.98 6.57
#